data_AF-A0A5P0ZUV5-F1
#
_entry.id   AF-A0A5P0ZUV5-F1
#
_cell.length_a   1.000
_cell.length_b   1.000
_cell.length_c   1.000
_cell.angle_alpha   90.00
_cell.angle_beta   90.00
_cell.angle_gamma   90.00
#
_symmetry.space_group_name_H-M   'P 1'
#
loop_
_entity.id
_entity.type
_entity.pdbx_description
1 polymer ?
#
loop_
_entity_poly.entity_id
_entity_poly.type
_entity_poly.pdbx_seq_one_letter_code
_entity_poly.pdbx_strand_id
1 'polypeptide(L)'
;MNKKSKLIFACGFTLLMLTVSTQQNVKADTTNDAQTSTNVQSSDNQTVTGTTSKQQPISEATQESTSQIKPSTYQEQSVQSRTNTQTDNQPDASSEQSNENNSNVQQNGQVNDQNTIQKQTNNQNNNPVVSAGTDQPTDNQTSDSQGTITPIKGVVTTNNNQITYLYRQDGSRISNRGLGANSPWYTDQKLDNDGETYYRVATGEFANGKDVVLSFGSAANGTVRVQKNGATGYERQESGFSKLNNSVFDANSTWKYNRTDYVDGLTYYQIASNVWINSIDATTSAVYQNPSGWIQIQNTQIKPNGGVGYYLYNGVEGIKTWLVRRYFGYSNAHTIYDGSVANSVRGVQRNAGLPVTGVVDLATWQAMGFSESSWYGIDSYIAPLRTSITSTRADHIEAMISEAYKYIGKPWISGASSSPNYGVDCSGLVTQSLYASGIDSSPVTSIQHAQPGNEWNCQLYWSDSRIHQVNYGNRQRGDLIFFSNPANGSIWHMGILLDANTMIESWPFAVQVHSIYSGRGNIVGVKRVFA
;
A
#
# COMPACT_ATOMS: atom_id res chain seq x y z
N MET A 1 -12.90 70.01 25.14
CA MET A 1 -13.55 69.22 24.05
C MET A 1 -12.49 68.83 23.01
N ASN A 2 -12.86 68.09 21.96
CA ASN A 2 -12.03 67.68 20.81
C ASN A 2 -10.92 66.66 21.10
N LYS A 3 -11.30 65.37 21.15
CA LYS A 3 -10.38 64.27 20.78
C LYS A 3 -10.00 64.43 19.29
N LYS A 4 -8.72 64.24 18.93
CA LYS A 4 -8.30 64.14 17.53
C LYS A 4 -8.11 62.68 17.12
N SER A 5 -8.85 62.25 16.11
CA SER A 5 -8.69 60.93 15.49
C SER A 5 -7.37 60.84 14.73
N LYS A 6 -6.70 59.69 14.77
CA LYS A 6 -5.72 59.26 13.77
C LYS A 6 -6.16 57.91 13.22
N LEU A 7 -6.44 57.84 11.92
CA LEU A 7 -6.48 56.56 11.22
C LEU A 7 -5.07 55.98 11.14
N ILE A 8 -4.94 54.67 11.29
CA ILE A 8 -3.73 53.91 10.93
C ILE A 8 -4.12 53.05 9.74
N PHE A 9 -3.37 53.19 8.64
CA PHE A 9 -3.60 52.45 7.40
C PHE A 9 -2.70 51.22 7.38
N ALA A 10 -3.27 50.03 7.56
CA ALA A 10 -2.53 48.77 7.64
C ALA A 10 -2.64 47.99 6.33
N CYS A 11 -1.63 48.10 5.46
CA CYS A 11 -1.54 47.29 4.24
C CYS A 11 -1.07 45.86 4.57
N GLY A 12 -2.01 44.95 4.81
CA GLY A 12 -1.74 43.52 4.88
C GLY A 12 -1.47 42.93 3.49
N PHE A 13 -0.20 42.64 3.18
CA PHE A 13 0.19 42.02 1.90
C PHE A 13 0.14 40.48 2.01
N THR A 14 -1.06 39.90 1.97
CA THR A 14 -1.25 38.46 2.09
C THR A 14 -0.95 37.76 0.75
N LEU A 15 0.18 37.06 0.65
CA LEU A 15 0.60 36.35 -0.56
C LEU A 15 -0.27 35.10 -0.78
N LEU A 16 -1.27 35.21 -1.67
CA LEU A 16 -2.16 34.11 -2.02
C LEU A 16 -1.47 33.11 -2.95
N MET A 17 -0.77 32.12 -2.39
CA MET A 17 -0.27 30.97 -3.17
C MET A 17 -1.44 30.08 -3.61
N LEU A 18 -1.77 30.09 -4.90
CA LEU A 18 -2.66 29.08 -5.50
C LEU A 18 -1.90 27.75 -5.62
N THR A 19 -2.00 26.91 -4.59
CA THR A 19 -1.66 25.49 -4.70
C THR A 19 -2.78 24.77 -5.47
N VAL A 20 -2.62 24.57 -6.78
CA VAL A 20 -3.50 23.71 -7.56
C VAL A 20 -3.19 22.24 -7.22
N SER A 21 -3.79 21.75 -6.14
CA SER A 21 -3.74 20.35 -5.74
C SER A 21 -4.84 19.56 -6.45
N THR A 22 -4.46 18.71 -7.40
CA THR A 22 -5.34 17.71 -8.02
C THR A 22 -5.65 16.56 -7.05
N GLN A 23 -6.38 16.88 -5.98
CA GLN A 23 -6.69 15.97 -4.89
C GLN A 23 -7.88 15.07 -5.27
N GLN A 24 -7.60 13.88 -5.82
CA GLN A 24 -8.60 12.83 -5.98
C GLN A 24 -9.01 12.29 -4.60
N ASN A 25 -10.07 12.88 -4.03
CA ASN A 25 -10.62 12.45 -2.75
C ASN A 25 -11.32 11.09 -2.88
N VAL A 26 -10.91 10.14 -2.04
CA VAL A 26 -11.71 8.94 -1.74
C VAL A 26 -12.97 9.39 -1.00
N LYS A 27 -14.11 9.42 -1.68
CA LYS A 27 -15.38 9.87 -1.10
C LYS A 27 -16.08 8.74 -0.33
N ALA A 28 -15.95 8.72 0.99
CA ALA A 28 -16.91 8.10 1.89
C ALA A 28 -16.70 8.59 3.34
N ASP A 29 -17.62 9.41 3.85
CA ASP A 29 -17.99 9.39 5.28
C ASP A 29 -19.37 10.04 5.47
N THR A 30 -20.30 9.28 6.06
CA THR A 30 -21.53 9.77 6.68
C THR A 30 -21.95 8.80 7.78
N THR A 31 -21.13 8.67 8.83
CA THR A 31 -21.49 7.93 10.05
C THR A 31 -21.41 8.84 11.27
N ASN A 32 -22.56 9.08 11.92
CA ASN A 32 -22.61 9.64 13.27
C ASN A 32 -22.10 8.60 14.26
N ASP A 33 -21.19 8.98 15.15
CA ASP A 33 -20.99 8.28 16.41
C ASP A 33 -20.73 9.26 17.55
N ALA A 34 -21.25 8.94 18.74
CA ALA A 34 -21.24 9.84 19.89
C ALA A 34 -20.04 9.54 20.82
N GLN A 35 -19.44 10.58 21.38
CA GLN A 35 -18.32 10.42 22.32
C GLN A 35 -18.82 9.97 23.71
N THR A 36 -18.29 8.85 24.20
CA THR A 36 -18.27 8.51 25.63
C THR A 36 -16.84 8.20 26.07
N SER A 37 -16.28 9.09 26.88
CA SER A 37 -14.91 8.99 27.42
C SER A 37 -14.90 8.37 28.80
N THR A 38 -14.14 7.29 29.01
CA THR A 38 -13.88 6.71 30.34
C THR A 38 -12.38 6.68 30.62
N ASN A 39 -11.96 7.43 31.65
CA ASN A 39 -10.60 7.34 32.19
C ASN A 39 -10.46 6.06 33.03
N VAL A 40 -9.30 5.40 32.93
CA VAL A 40 -8.84 4.41 33.91
C VAL A 40 -7.41 4.77 34.32
N GLN A 41 -7.14 4.73 35.62
CA GLN A 41 -5.85 5.13 36.20
C GLN A 41 -4.77 4.07 36.02
N SER A 42 -3.53 4.54 35.88
CA SER A 42 -2.33 3.73 36.11
C SER A 42 -2.21 3.33 37.58
N SER A 43 -1.86 2.08 37.84
CA SER A 43 -1.45 1.58 39.16
C SER A 43 0.04 1.22 39.15
N ASP A 44 0.80 1.79 40.09
CA ASP A 44 2.20 1.41 40.32
C ASP A 44 2.37 -0.06 40.73
N ASN A 45 3.58 -0.60 40.55
CA ASN A 45 4.09 -1.58 41.50
C ASN A 45 5.60 -1.39 41.74
N GLN A 46 6.04 -1.67 42.96
CA GLN A 46 7.38 -1.36 43.48
C GLN A 46 8.34 -2.56 43.31
N THR A 47 9.62 -2.36 43.69
CA THR A 47 10.50 -3.30 44.46
C THR A 47 11.89 -3.50 43.84
N VAL A 48 13.05 -3.50 44.56
CA VAL A 48 13.48 -2.79 45.79
C VAL A 48 15.02 -2.93 45.99
N THR A 49 15.66 -1.99 46.72
CA THR A 49 17.03 -2.04 47.34
C THR A 49 18.31 -2.17 46.47
N GLY A 50 19.44 -1.65 46.97
CA GLY A 50 20.77 -1.76 46.30
C GLY A 50 22.01 -1.05 46.90
N THR A 51 21.90 -0.34 48.02
CA THR A 51 23.01 0.12 48.93
C THR A 51 24.36 0.62 48.35
N THR A 52 24.50 1.96 48.32
CA THR A 52 25.67 2.76 48.79
C THR A 52 27.14 2.35 48.50
N SER A 53 27.89 3.29 47.92
CA SER A 53 29.02 3.91 48.63
C SER A 53 29.23 5.37 48.20
N LYS A 54 29.96 6.17 48.99
CA LYS A 54 30.31 7.57 48.70
C LYS A 54 31.81 7.68 48.42
N GLN A 55 32.22 8.46 47.41
CA GLN A 55 33.26 9.48 47.61
C GLN A 55 33.37 10.50 46.45
N GLN A 56 33.67 11.73 46.86
CA GLN A 56 34.05 12.93 46.11
C GLN A 56 35.13 13.63 47.00
N PRO A 57 35.83 14.68 46.56
CA PRO A 57 36.30 15.02 45.21
C PRO A 57 37.83 15.32 45.20
N ILE A 58 38.45 15.41 44.02
CA ILE A 58 39.72 16.16 43.81
C ILE A 58 39.57 17.01 42.53
N SER A 59 40.32 18.10 42.45
CA SER A 59 40.09 19.31 41.65
C SER A 59 40.97 19.46 40.40
N GLU A 60 40.60 20.46 39.59
CA GLU A 60 41.46 21.26 38.69
C GLU A 60 42.16 20.60 37.48
N ALA A 61 42.64 21.35 36.48
CA ALA A 61 42.10 22.55 35.80
C ALA A 61 42.94 22.83 34.53
N THR A 62 42.35 23.46 33.51
CA THR A 62 43.01 24.27 32.43
C THR A 62 44.32 23.76 31.78
N GLN A 63 44.35 23.59 30.45
CA GLN A 63 44.60 24.69 29.50
C GLN A 63 44.57 24.22 28.03
N GLU A 64 44.66 25.19 27.11
CA GLU A 64 44.45 25.05 25.67
C GLU A 64 45.66 24.49 24.92
N SER A 65 45.41 23.93 23.74
CA SER A 65 46.33 24.10 22.61
C SER A 65 45.53 24.21 21.32
N THR A 66 45.61 25.36 20.66
CA THR A 66 45.00 25.58 19.34
C THR A 66 45.97 25.17 18.25
N SER A 67 45.45 24.62 17.15
CA SER A 67 46.24 24.37 15.93
C SER A 67 45.33 24.46 14.71
N GLN A 68 45.66 25.42 13.83
CA GLN A 68 44.93 25.68 12.60
C GLN A 68 45.34 24.66 11.52
N ILE A 69 44.37 24.16 10.74
CA ILE A 69 44.64 23.37 9.54
C ILE A 69 44.06 24.10 8.32
N LYS A 70 44.91 24.41 7.34
CA LYS A 70 44.50 24.93 6.03
C LYS A 70 43.82 23.83 5.21
N PRO A 71 42.77 24.15 4.41
CA PRO A 71 42.27 23.22 3.40
C PRO A 71 43.34 22.95 2.33
N SER A 72 43.46 21.70 1.89
CA SER A 72 44.29 21.30 0.76
C SER A 72 43.50 21.37 -0.56
N THR A 73 44.07 22.03 -1.56
CA THR A 73 43.47 22.17 -2.89
C THR A 73 43.77 20.94 -3.75
N TYR A 74 42.74 20.32 -4.33
CA TYR A 74 42.96 19.38 -5.43
C TYR A 74 43.31 20.13 -6.72
N GLN A 75 44.21 19.57 -7.53
CA GLN A 75 44.62 20.11 -8.83
C GLN A 75 44.07 19.22 -9.94
N GLU A 76 43.45 19.82 -10.96
CA GLU A 76 43.26 19.14 -12.24
C GLU A 76 44.60 19.04 -12.99
N GLN A 77 44.78 17.97 -13.76
CA GLN A 77 45.78 17.93 -14.83
C GLN A 77 45.12 17.46 -16.12
N SER A 78 45.25 18.28 -17.16
CA SER A 78 44.68 18.06 -18.49
C SER A 78 45.79 17.68 -19.47
N VAL A 79 45.60 16.58 -20.21
CA VAL A 79 46.41 16.27 -21.41
C VAL A 79 45.51 15.79 -22.56
N GLN A 80 45.37 16.72 -23.50
CA GLN A 80 45.08 16.61 -24.94
C GLN A 80 44.71 15.26 -25.58
N SER A 81 43.68 15.35 -26.41
CA SER A 81 43.25 14.38 -27.42
C SER A 81 44.35 13.95 -28.40
N ARG A 82 44.17 12.76 -29.00
CA ARG A 82 44.68 12.47 -30.35
C ARG A 82 43.52 12.06 -31.25
N THR A 83 43.45 12.69 -32.41
CA THR A 83 42.56 12.28 -33.52
C THR A 83 43.09 11.01 -34.18
N ASN A 84 42.18 10.24 -34.78
CA ASN A 84 42.50 9.46 -35.97
C ASN A 84 41.24 9.38 -36.84
N THR A 85 41.40 9.57 -38.14
CA THR A 85 40.30 9.70 -39.11
C THR A 85 40.55 8.75 -40.27
N GLN A 86 39.64 7.81 -40.54
CA GLN A 86 39.46 7.01 -41.77
C GLN A 86 38.53 5.82 -41.47
N THR A 87 37.64 5.33 -42.34
CA THR A 87 37.00 5.92 -43.55
C THR A 87 35.69 5.15 -43.82
N ASP A 88 34.92 5.58 -44.82
CA ASP A 88 33.73 4.89 -45.31
C ASP A 88 33.95 3.41 -45.67
N ASN A 89 32.90 2.60 -45.52
CA ASN A 89 32.17 2.10 -46.69
C ASN A 89 30.82 1.49 -46.31
N GLN A 90 29.74 2.06 -46.84
CA GLN A 90 28.48 1.37 -47.04
C GLN A 90 28.59 0.47 -48.29
N PRO A 91 27.73 -0.56 -48.43
CA PRO A 91 26.98 -0.68 -49.69
C PRO A 91 25.47 -0.68 -49.49
N ASP A 92 24.76 -0.36 -50.57
CA ASP A 92 23.30 -0.28 -50.67
C ASP A 92 22.74 -1.50 -51.45
N ALA A 93 21.47 -1.44 -51.87
CA ALA A 93 20.78 -2.27 -52.88
C ALA A 93 19.92 -3.48 -52.39
N SER A 94 18.73 -3.13 -51.93
CA SER A 94 17.41 -3.63 -52.39
C SER A 94 17.28 -4.82 -53.37
N SER A 95 16.36 -5.75 -53.04
CA SER A 95 15.35 -6.36 -53.94
C SER A 95 14.18 -6.87 -53.06
N GLU A 96 12.92 -6.47 -53.21
CA GLU A 96 11.93 -6.63 -54.31
C GLU A 96 11.24 -8.01 -54.40
N GLN A 97 9.96 -7.96 -54.80
CA GLN A 97 8.94 -9.04 -54.92
C GLN A 97 8.45 -9.66 -53.60
N SER A 98 7.18 -9.72 -53.21
CA SER A 98 5.85 -9.68 -53.88
C SER A 98 5.34 -11.00 -54.49
N ASN A 99 4.33 -11.62 -53.86
CA ASN A 99 3.11 -12.08 -54.54
C ASN A 99 2.02 -12.55 -53.57
N GLU A 100 0.76 -12.41 -53.99
CA GLU A 100 -0.44 -12.95 -53.35
C GLU A 100 -0.88 -14.24 -54.07
N ASN A 101 -1.55 -15.19 -53.37
CA ASN A 101 -2.92 -15.66 -53.70
C ASN A 101 -3.37 -16.97 -52.99
N ASN A 102 -4.40 -16.84 -52.14
CA ASN A 102 -5.75 -17.41 -52.29
C ASN A 102 -6.03 -18.95 -52.44
N SER A 103 -6.76 -19.48 -51.44
CA SER A 103 -7.84 -20.51 -51.44
C SER A 103 -7.76 -21.87 -52.18
N ASN A 104 -7.87 -22.97 -51.42
CA ASN A 104 -8.99 -23.95 -51.43
C ASN A 104 -8.69 -25.18 -50.53
N VAL A 105 -9.59 -26.13 -50.18
CA VAL A 105 -10.98 -26.11 -49.65
C VAL A 105 -11.37 -27.56 -49.31
N GLN A 106 -11.90 -27.84 -48.09
CA GLN A 106 -12.65 -29.07 -47.70
C GLN A 106 -11.92 -30.45 -47.85
N GLN A 107 -12.41 -31.62 -47.41
CA GLN A 107 -13.60 -32.15 -46.69
C GLN A 107 -13.15 -33.47 -45.96
N ASN A 108 -13.86 -34.23 -45.11
CA ASN A 108 -15.18 -34.23 -44.43
C ASN A 108 -15.07 -35.11 -43.14
N GLY A 109 -16.11 -35.24 -42.31
CA GLY A 109 -16.17 -36.25 -41.23
C GLY A 109 -17.27 -36.07 -40.18
N GLN A 110 -18.53 -36.37 -40.50
CA GLN A 110 -19.67 -36.36 -39.55
C GLN A 110 -20.03 -37.75 -39.01
N VAL A 111 -20.62 -37.80 -37.80
CA VAL A 111 -21.54 -38.87 -37.34
C VAL A 111 -22.68 -38.23 -36.52
N ASN A 112 -23.93 -38.61 -36.79
CA ASN A 112 -25.15 -38.32 -36.00
C ASN A 112 -25.56 -39.62 -35.24
N ASP A 113 -26.41 -39.64 -34.19
CA ASP A 113 -27.88 -39.47 -34.28
C ASP A 113 -28.58 -39.61 -32.90
N GLN A 114 -29.66 -38.83 -32.70
CA GLN A 114 -30.92 -39.12 -31.95
C GLN A 114 -30.84 -39.51 -30.44
N ASN A 115 -31.89 -39.42 -29.59
CA ASN A 115 -33.34 -39.16 -29.67
C ASN A 115 -33.76 -38.18 -28.53
N THR A 116 -34.62 -37.17 -28.72
CA THR A 116 -36.11 -37.17 -28.73
C THR A 116 -36.79 -37.22 -27.35
N ILE A 117 -37.77 -36.33 -27.14
CA ILE A 117 -38.53 -36.08 -25.89
C ILE A 117 -39.72 -37.04 -25.75
N GLN A 118 -40.06 -37.49 -24.54
CA GLN A 118 -41.44 -37.83 -24.14
C GLN A 118 -41.74 -37.52 -22.65
N LYS A 119 -43.04 -37.50 -22.31
CA LYS A 119 -43.62 -37.02 -21.04
C LYS A 119 -44.83 -37.90 -20.67
N GLN A 120 -44.79 -38.56 -19.51
CA GLN A 120 -45.91 -39.29 -18.89
C GLN A 120 -45.90 -38.98 -17.38
N THR A 121 -46.96 -38.69 -16.61
CA THR A 121 -48.42 -38.99 -16.62
C THR A 121 -48.82 -40.37 -16.13
N ASN A 122 -49.19 -40.42 -14.85
CA ASN A 122 -50.08 -41.33 -14.10
C ASN A 122 -50.62 -42.60 -14.78
N ASN A 123 -50.60 -43.71 -14.03
CA ASN A 123 -51.87 -44.29 -13.58
C ASN A 123 -51.76 -45.16 -12.31
N GLN A 124 -52.90 -45.41 -11.65
CA GLN A 124 -53.02 -46.28 -10.46
C GLN A 124 -53.20 -47.75 -10.85
N ASN A 125 -53.01 -48.67 -9.89
CA ASN A 125 -53.86 -49.87 -9.77
C ASN A 125 -53.84 -50.45 -8.34
N ASN A 126 -54.88 -51.20 -7.97
CA ASN A 126 -55.21 -51.61 -6.59
C ASN A 126 -55.06 -53.14 -6.32
N ASN A 127 -55.28 -53.51 -5.04
CA ASN A 127 -55.60 -54.82 -4.44
C ASN A 127 -54.46 -55.68 -3.83
N PRO A 128 -54.75 -56.48 -2.77
CA PRO A 128 -55.73 -56.23 -1.69
C PRO A 128 -55.32 -56.64 -0.26
N VAL A 129 -56.00 -56.02 0.71
CA VAL A 129 -56.34 -56.40 2.10
C VAL A 129 -55.83 -57.74 2.67
N VAL A 130 -55.15 -57.66 3.83
CA VAL A 130 -55.42 -58.49 5.04
C VAL A 130 -55.45 -57.55 6.26
N SER A 131 -56.20 -57.88 7.32
CA SER A 131 -56.51 -56.97 8.44
C SER A 131 -56.18 -57.56 9.82
N ALA A 132 -55.76 -56.70 10.75
CA ALA A 132 -55.85 -56.87 12.20
C ALA A 132 -55.99 -55.47 12.86
N GLY A 133 -56.77 -55.37 13.95
CA GLY A 133 -57.01 -54.10 14.66
C GLY A 133 -55.94 -53.77 15.73
N THR A 134 -56.16 -52.81 16.62
CA THR A 134 -57.41 -52.07 16.96
C THR A 134 -57.15 -50.59 17.33
N ASP A 135 -58.24 -49.90 17.70
CA ASP A 135 -58.28 -48.69 18.55
C ASP A 135 -57.90 -47.32 17.95
N GLN A 136 -58.95 -46.64 17.47
CA GLN A 136 -59.07 -45.18 17.52
C GLN A 136 -59.17 -44.69 18.98
N PRO A 137 -58.68 -43.48 19.28
CA PRO A 137 -59.64 -42.38 19.39
C PRO A 137 -59.18 -41.08 18.72
N THR A 138 -60.03 -40.58 17.81
CA THR A 138 -60.31 -39.16 17.54
C THR A 138 -59.23 -38.16 17.94
N ASP A 139 -58.31 -37.85 17.01
CA ASP A 139 -57.58 -36.59 17.08
C ASP A 139 -58.42 -35.47 16.46
N ASN A 140 -58.28 -34.26 17.00
CA ASN A 140 -59.07 -33.11 16.60
C ASN A 140 -58.40 -32.45 15.37
N GLN A 141 -59.17 -31.99 14.39
CA GLN A 141 -58.60 -31.13 13.35
C GLN A 141 -58.32 -29.73 13.89
N THR A 142 -57.17 -29.57 14.57
CA THR A 142 -56.46 -28.29 14.53
C THR A 142 -56.03 -28.05 13.09
N SER A 143 -56.63 -27.05 12.45
CA SER A 143 -56.22 -26.55 11.13
C SER A 143 -54.83 -25.92 11.25
N ASP A 144 -53.81 -26.75 11.06
CA ASP A 144 -52.40 -26.41 11.22
C ASP A 144 -51.98 -25.42 10.14
N SER A 145 -52.04 -24.12 10.46
CA SER A 145 -51.73 -23.00 9.57
C SER A 145 -50.22 -22.82 9.40
N GLN A 146 -49.57 -23.87 8.90
CA GLN A 146 -48.14 -23.96 8.66
C GLN A 146 -47.64 -22.74 7.87
N GLY A 147 -46.87 -21.88 8.54
CA GLY A 147 -46.40 -20.61 7.99
C GLY A 147 -45.60 -20.78 6.70
N THR A 148 -45.65 -19.76 5.84
CA THR A 148 -45.07 -19.83 4.50
C THR A 148 -43.55 -19.67 4.56
N ILE A 149 -42.83 -20.74 4.21
CA ILE A 149 -41.36 -20.72 4.13
C ILE A 149 -40.91 -20.30 2.72
N THR A 150 -40.18 -19.19 2.66
CA THR A 150 -39.52 -18.68 1.44
C THR A 150 -38.00 -18.82 1.56
N PRO A 151 -37.30 -19.45 0.60
CA PRO A 151 -35.84 -19.47 0.57
C PRO A 151 -35.25 -18.06 0.47
N ILE A 152 -34.21 -17.78 1.24
CA ILE A 152 -33.47 -16.51 1.21
C ILE A 152 -31.96 -16.79 1.30
N LYS A 153 -31.12 -15.76 1.17
CA LYS A 153 -29.70 -15.81 1.54
C LYS A 153 -29.31 -14.48 2.19
N GLY A 154 -28.83 -14.54 3.43
CA GLY A 154 -28.36 -13.34 4.13
C GLY A 154 -27.75 -13.64 5.49
N VAL A 155 -27.51 -12.57 6.23
CA VAL A 155 -27.10 -12.57 7.63
C VAL A 155 -28.11 -11.74 8.41
N VAL A 156 -28.66 -12.29 9.48
CA VAL A 156 -29.47 -11.54 10.45
C VAL A 156 -28.62 -11.23 11.68
N THR A 157 -28.52 -9.96 12.05
CA THR A 157 -27.78 -9.51 13.24
C THR A 157 -28.76 -9.11 14.32
N THR A 158 -28.61 -9.65 15.52
CA THR A 158 -29.50 -9.34 16.66
C THR A 158 -29.32 -7.93 17.19
N ASN A 159 -30.39 -7.36 17.75
CA ASN A 159 -30.39 -5.98 18.24
C ASN A 159 -29.45 -5.75 19.46
N ASN A 160 -29.06 -4.49 19.68
CA ASN A 160 -27.92 -4.10 20.54
C ASN A 160 -27.97 -4.50 22.02
N ASN A 161 -29.16 -4.63 22.63
CA ASN A 161 -29.30 -4.55 24.10
C ASN A 161 -30.05 -5.72 24.77
N GLN A 162 -30.50 -6.74 24.03
CA GLN A 162 -31.35 -7.81 24.57
C GLN A 162 -31.03 -9.19 23.96
N ILE A 163 -31.45 -10.26 24.66
CA ILE A 163 -31.43 -11.63 24.12
C ILE A 163 -32.56 -11.74 23.09
N THR A 164 -32.24 -12.00 21.83
CA THR A 164 -33.23 -12.35 20.82
C THR A 164 -33.74 -13.77 21.10
N TYR A 165 -35.05 -13.92 21.26
CA TYR A 165 -35.67 -15.23 21.47
C TYR A 165 -35.83 -16.00 20.17
N LEU A 166 -35.87 -17.32 20.30
CA LEU A 166 -36.03 -18.25 19.18
C LEU A 166 -37.41 -18.88 19.21
N TYR A 167 -37.90 -19.18 18.02
CA TYR A 167 -39.25 -19.67 17.74
C TYR A 167 -39.15 -20.89 16.83
N ARG A 168 -40.07 -21.83 16.98
CA ARG A 168 -40.28 -22.91 16.00
C ARG A 168 -41.23 -22.46 14.89
N GLN A 169 -41.40 -23.33 13.89
CA GLN A 169 -42.30 -23.12 12.76
C GLN A 169 -43.78 -23.00 13.15
N ASP A 170 -44.18 -23.57 14.29
CA ASP A 170 -45.51 -23.47 14.91
C ASP A 170 -45.70 -22.19 15.76
N GLY A 171 -44.77 -21.23 15.69
CA GLY A 171 -44.75 -20.02 16.51
C GLY A 171 -44.37 -20.27 17.99
N SER A 172 -44.12 -21.50 18.43
CA SER A 172 -43.78 -21.78 19.82
C SER A 172 -42.39 -21.25 20.19
N ARG A 173 -42.34 -20.40 21.24
CA ARG A 173 -41.09 -19.83 21.75
C ARG A 173 -40.25 -20.89 22.46
N ILE A 174 -38.99 -20.97 22.05
CA ILE A 174 -37.94 -21.77 22.69
C ILE A 174 -37.46 -21.02 23.94
N SER A 175 -37.55 -21.67 25.10
CA SER A 175 -37.35 -21.04 26.42
C SER A 175 -35.97 -21.31 27.04
N ASN A 176 -35.28 -22.37 26.60
CA ASN A 176 -34.02 -22.84 27.19
C ASN A 176 -32.76 -22.25 26.50
N ARG A 177 -32.92 -21.50 25.41
CA ARG A 177 -31.82 -20.79 24.73
C ARG A 177 -32.32 -19.57 23.95
N GLY A 178 -31.40 -18.68 23.60
CA GLY A 178 -31.62 -17.50 22.78
C GLY A 178 -30.29 -16.98 22.25
N LEU A 179 -30.34 -15.97 21.38
CA LEU A 179 -29.16 -15.39 20.76
C LEU A 179 -28.66 -14.21 21.59
N GLY A 180 -27.34 -14.05 21.73
CA GLY A 180 -26.75 -12.86 22.36
C GLY A 180 -26.99 -11.60 21.53
N ALA A 181 -26.97 -10.43 22.15
CA ALA A 181 -27.07 -9.14 21.46
C ALA A 181 -25.91 -8.93 20.47
N ASN A 182 -26.15 -8.19 19.37
CA ASN A 182 -25.17 -7.92 18.29
C ASN A 182 -24.49 -9.16 17.67
N SER A 183 -25.10 -10.35 17.74
CA SER A 183 -24.57 -11.56 17.14
C SER A 183 -25.10 -11.77 15.72
N PRO A 184 -24.23 -11.97 14.70
CA PRO A 184 -24.64 -12.23 13.32
C PRO A 184 -24.85 -13.73 13.07
N TRP A 185 -25.98 -14.07 12.44
CA TRP A 185 -26.36 -15.45 12.11
C TRP A 185 -26.67 -15.57 10.61
N TYR A 186 -26.16 -16.60 9.96
CA TYR A 186 -26.54 -16.92 8.59
C TYR A 186 -28.02 -17.33 8.53
N THR A 187 -28.76 -16.84 7.53
CA THR A 187 -30.13 -17.27 7.25
C THR A 187 -30.31 -17.69 5.80
N ASP A 188 -31.03 -18.79 5.62
CA ASP A 188 -31.40 -19.40 4.35
C ASP A 188 -32.91 -19.62 4.15
N GLN A 189 -33.72 -19.36 5.20
CA GLN A 189 -35.18 -19.44 5.16
C GLN A 189 -35.80 -18.26 5.89
N LYS A 190 -36.75 -17.60 5.22
CA LYS A 190 -37.72 -16.70 5.83
C LYS A 190 -39.01 -17.48 6.08
N LEU A 191 -39.63 -17.30 7.24
CA LEU A 191 -40.92 -17.89 7.62
C LEU A 191 -41.89 -16.73 7.87
N ASP A 192 -42.96 -16.64 7.08
CA ASP A 192 -44.05 -15.71 7.36
C ASP A 192 -45.19 -16.50 8.03
N ASN A 193 -45.42 -16.27 9.33
CA ASN A 193 -46.38 -16.98 10.17
C ASN A 193 -47.24 -16.00 10.99
N ASP A 194 -48.56 -16.15 10.98
CA ASP A 194 -49.52 -15.28 11.68
C ASP A 194 -49.36 -13.76 11.43
N GLY A 195 -48.80 -13.39 10.26
CA GLY A 195 -48.50 -12.00 9.88
C GLY A 195 -47.16 -11.47 10.41
N GLU A 196 -46.41 -12.28 11.15
CA GLU A 196 -45.06 -12.00 11.61
C GLU A 196 -44.02 -12.69 10.72
N THR A 197 -42.94 -11.98 10.37
CA THR A 197 -41.80 -12.54 9.65
C THR A 197 -40.74 -13.03 10.64
N TYR A 198 -40.18 -14.22 10.39
CA TYR A 198 -39.08 -14.82 11.14
C TYR A 198 -37.97 -15.29 10.20
N TYR A 199 -36.73 -15.34 10.67
CA TYR A 199 -35.56 -15.76 9.91
C TYR A 199 -34.87 -16.97 10.56
N ARG A 200 -34.61 -18.02 9.79
CA ARG A 200 -33.97 -19.23 10.30
C ARG A 200 -32.52 -18.98 10.67
N VAL A 201 -32.12 -19.40 11.88
CA VAL A 201 -30.73 -19.28 12.38
C VAL A 201 -30.13 -20.62 12.78
N ALA A 202 -30.97 -21.64 12.98
CA ALA A 202 -30.57 -23.04 13.15
C ALA A 202 -31.67 -23.98 12.64
N THR A 203 -31.40 -25.28 12.57
CA THR A 203 -32.37 -26.29 12.11
C THR A 203 -33.64 -26.27 12.97
N GLY A 204 -34.75 -25.80 12.37
CA GLY A 204 -36.05 -25.68 13.06
C GLY A 204 -36.18 -24.50 14.02
N GLU A 205 -35.22 -23.57 14.05
CA GLU A 205 -35.22 -22.41 14.96
C GLU A 205 -35.06 -21.09 14.21
N PHE A 206 -35.98 -20.16 14.47
CA PHE A 206 -36.10 -18.89 13.79
C PHE A 206 -36.08 -17.72 14.80
N ALA A 207 -35.44 -16.61 14.46
CA ALA A 207 -35.51 -15.34 15.18
C ALA A 207 -36.63 -14.46 14.59
N ASN A 208 -37.39 -13.73 15.41
CA ASN A 208 -38.41 -12.80 14.90
C ASN A 208 -37.74 -11.60 14.20
N GLY A 209 -38.30 -11.18 13.06
CA GLY A 209 -37.77 -10.12 12.20
C GLY A 209 -37.76 -8.72 12.80
N LYS A 210 -38.41 -8.49 13.95
CA LYS A 210 -38.32 -7.24 14.73
C LYS A 210 -37.10 -7.21 15.66
N ASP A 211 -36.58 -8.37 16.05
CA ASP A 211 -35.46 -8.54 16.97
C ASP A 211 -34.09 -8.61 16.26
N VAL A 212 -34.09 -8.57 14.92
CA VAL A 212 -32.89 -8.71 14.07
C VAL A 212 -32.92 -7.77 12.87
N VAL A 213 -31.74 -7.38 12.39
CA VAL A 213 -31.56 -6.64 11.12
C VAL A 213 -31.04 -7.60 10.05
N LEU A 214 -31.80 -7.78 8.97
CA LEU A 214 -31.36 -8.53 7.79
C LEU A 214 -30.31 -7.75 6.98
N SER A 215 -29.26 -8.42 6.56
CA SER A 215 -28.20 -7.90 5.68
C SER A 215 -27.83 -8.91 4.60
N PHE A 216 -27.67 -8.45 3.37
CA PHE A 216 -27.34 -9.30 2.21
C PHE A 216 -25.83 -9.37 1.93
N GLY A 217 -25.40 -10.37 1.17
CA GLY A 217 -23.99 -10.66 0.88
C GLY A 217 -23.15 -11.03 2.10
N SER A 218 -21.87 -11.28 1.85
CA SER A 218 -20.84 -11.54 2.86
C SER A 218 -20.03 -10.28 3.16
N ALA A 219 -19.51 -10.17 4.39
CA ALA A 219 -18.56 -9.12 4.73
C ALA A 219 -17.26 -9.30 3.95
N ALA A 220 -16.85 -8.26 3.22
CA ALA A 220 -15.67 -8.28 2.35
C ALA A 220 -15.20 -6.84 2.13
N ASN A 221 -13.96 -6.54 2.52
CA ASN A 221 -13.43 -5.18 2.46
C ASN A 221 -12.48 -5.00 1.27
N GLY A 222 -12.58 -3.88 0.56
CA GLY A 222 -11.68 -3.60 -0.56
C GLY A 222 -11.87 -2.23 -1.21
N THR A 223 -11.34 -2.10 -2.42
CA THR A 223 -11.54 -0.93 -3.28
C THR A 223 -11.99 -1.41 -4.66
N VAL A 224 -13.05 -0.81 -5.18
CA VAL A 224 -13.59 -1.07 -6.52
C VAL A 224 -13.50 0.21 -7.34
N ARG A 225 -13.20 0.07 -8.63
CA ARG A 225 -13.09 1.18 -9.59
C ARG A 225 -14.23 1.06 -10.62
N VAL A 226 -14.94 2.15 -10.84
CA VAL A 226 -15.95 2.26 -11.90
C VAL A 226 -15.25 2.28 -13.26
N GLN A 227 -15.77 1.55 -14.24
CA GLN A 227 -15.17 1.45 -15.57
C GLN A 227 -15.46 2.69 -16.43
N LYS A 228 -14.92 2.70 -17.65
CA LYS A 228 -14.95 3.86 -18.58
C LYS A 228 -16.34 4.39 -18.97
N ASN A 229 -17.41 3.63 -18.71
CA ASN A 229 -18.79 3.99 -19.07
C ASN A 229 -19.57 4.62 -17.89
N GLY A 230 -18.97 4.74 -16.70
CA GLY A 230 -19.70 4.97 -15.45
C GLY A 230 -20.28 3.67 -14.88
N ALA A 231 -21.03 3.77 -13.77
CA ALA A 231 -21.72 2.62 -13.17
C ALA A 231 -23.14 2.95 -12.69
N THR A 232 -24.05 2.00 -12.87
CA THR A 232 -25.41 2.04 -12.32
C THR A 232 -25.40 1.61 -10.85
N GLY A 233 -26.02 2.41 -9.99
CA GLY A 233 -26.29 2.06 -8.60
C GLY A 233 -27.48 1.11 -8.46
N TYR A 234 -27.37 0.18 -7.51
CA TYR A 234 -28.40 -0.77 -7.15
C TYR A 234 -28.64 -0.77 -5.64
N GLU A 235 -29.86 -1.09 -5.25
CA GLU A 235 -30.19 -1.49 -3.88
C GLU A 235 -30.44 -3.00 -3.83
N ARG A 236 -30.36 -3.59 -2.63
CA ARG A 236 -30.68 -5.00 -2.44
C ARG A 236 -31.91 -5.18 -1.56
N GLN A 237 -32.86 -5.97 -2.05
CA GLN A 237 -34.07 -6.41 -1.36
C GLN A 237 -34.09 -7.95 -1.25
N GLU A 238 -35.10 -8.52 -0.57
CA GLU A 238 -35.35 -9.97 -0.54
C GLU A 238 -35.50 -10.56 -1.94
N SER A 239 -36.19 -9.83 -2.83
CA SER A 239 -36.49 -10.16 -4.22
C SER A 239 -35.28 -10.10 -5.17
N GLY A 240 -34.12 -9.60 -4.72
CA GLY A 240 -32.93 -9.39 -5.54
C GLY A 240 -32.52 -7.92 -5.64
N PHE A 241 -31.76 -7.59 -6.70
CA PHE A 241 -31.22 -6.25 -6.91
C PHE A 241 -32.13 -5.38 -7.80
N SER A 242 -32.64 -4.27 -7.26
CA SER A 242 -33.33 -3.21 -8.01
C SER A 242 -32.36 -2.09 -8.38
N LYS A 243 -32.55 -1.47 -9.54
CA LYS A 243 -31.77 -0.29 -9.96
C LYS A 243 -32.22 0.95 -9.18
N LEU A 244 -31.27 1.73 -8.69
CA LEU A 244 -31.52 3.02 -8.07
C LEU A 244 -31.69 4.11 -9.13
N ASN A 245 -32.77 4.87 -9.01
CA ASN A 245 -33.01 6.02 -9.88
C ASN A 245 -31.92 7.08 -9.68
N ASN A 246 -31.47 7.70 -10.78
CA ASN A 246 -30.47 8.77 -10.83
C ASN A 246 -29.11 8.48 -10.16
N SER A 247 -28.83 7.22 -9.79
CA SER A 247 -27.57 6.81 -9.17
C SER A 247 -26.59 6.34 -10.24
N VAL A 248 -25.91 7.29 -10.88
CA VAL A 248 -24.81 7.02 -11.82
C VAL A 248 -23.50 7.48 -11.19
N PHE A 249 -22.53 6.58 -11.12
CA PHE A 249 -21.19 6.88 -10.61
C PHE A 249 -20.22 7.19 -11.75
N ASP A 250 -19.38 8.21 -11.57
CA ASP A 250 -18.48 8.72 -12.60
C ASP A 250 -17.48 7.66 -13.09
N ALA A 251 -17.16 7.70 -14.38
CA ALA A 251 -16.16 6.84 -14.99
C ALA A 251 -14.79 7.00 -14.30
N ASN A 252 -14.14 5.88 -13.95
CA ASN A 252 -12.91 5.82 -13.15
C ASN A 252 -13.02 6.45 -11.73
N SER A 253 -14.21 6.66 -11.18
CA SER A 253 -14.35 6.88 -9.73
C SER A 253 -13.94 5.62 -8.93
N THR A 254 -13.45 5.82 -7.71
CA THR A 254 -13.05 4.72 -6.82
C THR A 254 -13.84 4.77 -5.52
N TRP A 255 -14.27 3.58 -5.08
CA TRP A 255 -15.13 3.41 -3.93
C TRP A 255 -14.57 2.33 -3.03
N LYS A 256 -14.62 2.55 -1.71
CA LYS A 256 -14.44 1.46 -0.75
C LYS A 256 -15.70 0.62 -0.74
N TYR A 257 -15.54 -0.70 -0.57
CA TYR A 257 -16.66 -1.58 -0.29
C TYR A 257 -16.42 -2.37 0.99
N ASN A 258 -17.50 -2.70 1.69
CA ASN A 258 -17.51 -3.41 2.98
C ASN A 258 -18.22 -4.78 2.92
N ARG A 259 -19.03 -5.01 1.88
CA ARG A 259 -19.69 -6.29 1.59
C ARG A 259 -19.63 -6.60 0.10
N THR A 260 -19.71 -7.89 -0.23
CA THR A 260 -19.95 -8.38 -1.58
C THR A 260 -21.07 -9.41 -1.58
N ASP A 261 -21.93 -9.39 -2.60
CA ASP A 261 -22.90 -10.45 -2.85
C ASP A 261 -22.76 -10.96 -4.30
N TYR A 262 -23.12 -12.21 -4.54
CA TYR A 262 -23.02 -12.87 -5.84
C TYR A 262 -24.39 -13.39 -6.27
N VAL A 263 -24.97 -12.73 -7.27
CA VAL A 263 -26.33 -12.97 -7.78
C VAL A 263 -26.30 -12.95 -9.29
N ASP A 264 -26.94 -13.94 -9.92
CA ASP A 264 -27.12 -14.08 -11.37
C ASP A 264 -25.83 -13.94 -12.21
N GLY A 265 -24.72 -14.47 -11.68
CA GLY A 265 -23.40 -14.43 -12.31
C GLY A 265 -22.58 -13.17 -12.05
N LEU A 266 -23.13 -12.19 -11.32
CA LEU A 266 -22.50 -10.90 -11.05
C LEU A 266 -22.11 -10.76 -9.59
N THR A 267 -20.90 -10.25 -9.35
CA THR A 267 -20.51 -9.73 -8.04
C THR A 267 -21.01 -8.30 -7.90
N TYR A 268 -21.71 -8.02 -6.82
CA TYR A 268 -22.10 -6.67 -6.40
C TYR A 268 -21.26 -6.24 -5.20
N TYR A 269 -20.77 -5.00 -5.23
CA TYR A 269 -19.92 -4.39 -4.19
C TYR A 269 -20.73 -3.32 -3.44
N GLN A 270 -20.92 -3.47 -2.12
CA GLN A 270 -21.64 -2.47 -1.32
C GLN A 270 -20.71 -1.30 -1.01
N ILE A 271 -21.03 -0.12 -1.55
CA ILE A 271 -20.20 1.10 -1.47
C ILE A 271 -20.78 2.18 -0.53
N ALA A 272 -22.07 2.07 -0.16
CA ALA A 272 -22.69 2.83 0.92
C ALA A 272 -23.90 2.04 1.49
N SER A 273 -24.64 2.61 2.44
CA SER A 273 -25.79 1.95 3.10
C SER A 273 -26.84 1.50 2.07
N ASN A 274 -26.93 0.18 1.85
CA ASN A 274 -27.68 -0.48 0.78
C ASN A 274 -27.47 0.08 -0.65
N VAL A 275 -26.32 0.70 -0.93
CA VAL A 275 -25.95 1.13 -2.29
C VAL A 275 -24.83 0.23 -2.81
N TRP A 276 -25.07 -0.39 -3.96
CA TRP A 276 -24.21 -1.39 -4.58
C TRP A 276 -23.90 -1.03 -6.04
N ILE A 277 -22.74 -1.45 -6.53
CA ILE A 277 -22.40 -1.45 -7.97
C ILE A 277 -21.99 -2.85 -8.41
N ASN A 278 -22.27 -3.22 -9.66
CA ASN A 278 -22.06 -4.57 -10.18
C ASN A 278 -20.70 -4.74 -10.89
N SER A 279 -20.31 -5.98 -11.18
CA SER A 279 -19.06 -6.36 -11.87
C SER A 279 -19.08 -6.22 -13.40
N ILE A 280 -20.17 -5.76 -14.01
CA ILE A 280 -20.19 -5.32 -15.42
C ILE A 280 -19.65 -3.89 -15.51
N ASP A 281 -20.16 -3.01 -14.64
CA ASP A 281 -19.87 -1.58 -14.64
C ASP A 281 -18.62 -1.21 -13.83
N ALA A 282 -18.20 -2.08 -12.90
CA ALA A 282 -17.10 -1.82 -11.97
C ALA A 282 -16.15 -3.03 -11.84
N THR A 283 -14.92 -2.79 -11.37
CA THR A 283 -13.89 -3.84 -11.26
C THR A 283 -12.92 -3.58 -10.11
N THR A 284 -12.39 -4.63 -9.50
CA THR A 284 -11.27 -4.57 -8.54
C THR A 284 -9.90 -4.56 -9.24
N SER A 285 -9.86 -4.61 -10.59
CA SER A 285 -8.64 -4.53 -11.38
C SER A 285 -8.20 -3.10 -11.66
N ALA A 286 -6.89 -2.86 -11.56
CA ALA A 286 -6.27 -1.58 -11.88
C ALA A 286 -6.39 -1.20 -13.37
N VAL A 287 -6.27 0.10 -13.66
CA VAL A 287 -6.08 0.61 -15.04
C VAL A 287 -4.73 0.16 -15.59
N TYR A 288 -3.71 0.07 -14.73
CA TYR A 288 -2.37 -0.41 -15.08
C TYR A 288 -1.88 -1.45 -14.07
N GLN A 289 -1.25 -2.51 -14.58
CA GLN A 289 -0.46 -3.46 -13.80
C GLN A 289 0.67 -3.98 -14.70
N ASN A 290 1.86 -4.13 -14.14
CA ASN A 290 2.99 -4.75 -14.81
C ASN A 290 2.70 -6.25 -15.05
N PRO A 291 3.06 -6.83 -16.22
CA PRO A 291 2.81 -8.24 -16.50
C PRO A 291 3.62 -9.18 -15.59
N SER A 292 3.27 -10.47 -15.56
CA SER A 292 3.97 -11.46 -14.73
C SER A 292 5.49 -11.49 -15.02
N GLY A 293 6.29 -11.71 -13.98
CA GLY A 293 7.76 -11.62 -14.01
C GLY A 293 8.32 -10.25 -13.61
N TRP A 294 7.56 -9.17 -13.83
CA TRP A 294 7.95 -7.81 -13.44
C TRP A 294 7.56 -7.50 -11.99
N ILE A 295 8.20 -6.50 -11.36
CA ILE A 295 7.78 -5.99 -10.04
C ILE A 295 6.34 -5.47 -10.14
N GLN A 296 5.44 -5.93 -9.25
CA GLN A 296 4.01 -5.65 -9.32
C GLN A 296 3.64 -4.31 -8.66
N ILE A 297 2.79 -3.55 -9.33
CA ILE A 297 2.22 -2.27 -8.90
C ILE A 297 1.33 -2.47 -7.67
N GLN A 298 1.61 -1.70 -6.63
CA GLN A 298 0.85 -1.59 -5.39
C GLN A 298 -0.12 -0.41 -5.48
N ASN A 299 -1.39 -0.67 -5.20
CA ASN A 299 -2.46 0.33 -5.20
C ASN A 299 -2.85 0.79 -3.78
N THR A 300 -1.97 0.54 -2.82
CA THR A 300 -2.09 0.85 -1.39
C THR A 300 -0.74 1.31 -0.86
N GLN A 301 -0.73 2.13 0.21
CA GLN A 301 0.50 2.68 0.76
C GLN A 301 1.48 1.58 1.21
N ILE A 302 2.60 1.49 0.50
CA ILE A 302 3.73 0.60 0.82
C ILE A 302 4.22 0.90 2.24
N LYS A 303 4.62 -0.17 2.96
CA LYS A 303 5.03 -0.14 4.36
C LYS A 303 6.54 -0.37 4.47
N PRO A 304 7.21 0.16 5.50
CA PRO A 304 8.62 -0.10 5.72
C PRO A 304 8.87 -1.60 5.93
N ASN A 305 9.87 -2.12 5.23
CA ASN A 305 10.27 -3.53 5.27
C ASN A 305 11.66 -3.63 5.90
N GLY A 306 11.70 -4.15 7.13
CA GLY A 306 12.86 -4.16 8.03
C GLY A 306 12.48 -3.74 9.45
N GLY A 307 13.43 -3.80 10.39
CA GLY A 307 13.24 -3.37 11.77
C GLY A 307 13.27 -1.84 11.90
N VAL A 308 12.11 -1.22 12.14
CA VAL A 308 12.01 0.22 12.43
C VAL A 308 12.56 0.50 13.83
N GLY A 309 13.50 1.45 13.96
CA GLY A 309 14.23 1.74 15.19
C GLY A 309 15.53 0.94 15.36
N TYR A 310 16.20 0.55 14.27
CA TYR A 310 17.42 -0.27 14.31
C TYR A 310 18.63 0.45 14.96
N TYR A 311 19.49 -0.31 15.62
CA TYR A 311 20.67 0.22 16.32
C TYR A 311 21.80 0.60 15.34
N LEU A 312 22.67 1.55 15.72
CA LEU A 312 23.87 1.90 14.94
C LEU A 312 25.11 1.23 15.53
N TYR A 313 25.80 0.47 14.69
CA TYR A 313 27.01 -0.30 15.01
C TYR A 313 27.96 -0.25 13.81
N ASN A 314 29.19 -0.78 13.94
CA ASN A 314 30.20 -0.70 12.89
C ASN A 314 29.66 -1.20 11.53
N GLY A 315 29.79 -0.36 10.50
CA GLY A 315 29.29 -0.61 9.14
C GLY A 315 27.91 -0.04 8.83
N VAL A 316 27.13 0.43 9.81
CA VAL A 316 25.80 1.01 9.56
C VAL A 316 25.95 2.40 8.93
N GLU A 317 25.21 2.65 7.85
CA GLU A 317 25.26 3.89 7.08
C GLU A 317 23.98 4.74 7.26
N GLY A 318 23.68 5.62 6.30
CA GLY A 318 22.42 6.35 6.23
C GLY A 318 22.30 7.53 7.19
N ILE A 319 21.08 8.06 7.30
CA ILE A 319 20.82 9.37 7.92
C ILE A 319 21.04 9.38 9.44
N LYS A 320 20.78 8.27 10.14
CA LYS A 320 21.08 8.18 11.58
C LYS A 320 22.60 8.22 11.83
N THR A 321 23.38 7.51 11.03
CA THR A 321 24.85 7.60 11.04
C THR A 321 25.33 9.00 10.64
N TRP A 322 24.75 9.64 9.62
CA TRP A 322 25.05 11.02 9.22
C TRP A 322 24.88 12.02 10.37
N LEU A 323 23.78 11.89 11.13
CA LEU A 323 23.48 12.73 12.28
C LEU A 323 24.44 12.49 13.45
N VAL A 324 24.76 11.23 13.78
CA VAL A 324 25.72 10.87 14.83
C VAL A 324 27.14 11.33 14.49
N ARG A 325 27.59 11.14 13.25
CA ARG A 325 28.89 11.65 12.78
C ARG A 325 28.96 13.17 12.87
N ARG A 326 27.88 13.87 12.47
CA ARG A 326 27.77 15.33 12.54
C ARG A 326 27.80 15.85 13.98
N TYR A 327 27.17 15.16 14.94
CA TYR A 327 27.20 15.53 16.36
C TYR A 327 28.63 15.60 16.92
N PHE A 328 29.50 14.65 16.56
CA PHE A 328 30.91 14.63 16.96
C PHE A 328 31.84 15.44 16.04
N GLY A 329 31.31 16.16 15.04
CA GLY A 329 32.10 16.95 14.09
C GLY A 329 32.90 16.14 13.06
N TYR A 330 32.60 14.84 12.88
CA TYR A 330 33.25 14.04 11.84
C TYR A 330 32.83 14.46 10.42
N SER A 331 33.71 14.24 9.46
CA SER A 331 33.38 14.36 8.04
C SER A 331 32.36 13.31 7.61
N ASN A 332 31.39 13.74 6.80
CA ASN A 332 30.36 12.90 6.17
C ASN A 332 30.61 12.68 4.66
N ALA A 333 31.84 12.89 4.18
CA ALA A 333 32.22 12.56 2.79
C ALA A 333 32.05 11.05 2.48
N HIS A 334 32.17 10.20 3.50
CA HIS A 334 31.73 8.81 3.51
C HIS A 334 30.94 8.60 4.81
N THR A 335 29.71 8.07 4.72
CA THR A 335 28.74 8.13 5.85
C THR A 335 28.59 6.76 6.52
N ILE A 336 29.72 6.24 7.01
CA ILE A 336 29.79 4.93 7.68
C ILE A 336 29.95 5.08 9.20
N TYR A 337 29.29 4.23 9.99
CA TYR A 337 29.54 4.15 11.42
C TYR A 337 30.82 3.34 11.65
N ASP A 338 31.86 3.96 12.20
CA ASP A 338 33.19 3.37 12.34
C ASP A 338 33.65 3.27 13.81
N GLY A 339 34.81 2.63 14.04
CA GLY A 339 35.37 2.46 15.38
C GLY A 339 35.69 3.77 16.12
N SER A 340 35.94 4.87 15.41
CA SER A 340 36.13 6.20 16.00
C SER A 340 34.78 6.77 16.47
N VAL A 341 33.73 6.64 15.65
CA VAL A 341 32.36 6.99 16.05
C VAL A 341 31.94 6.17 17.29
N ALA A 342 32.18 4.85 17.28
CA ALA A 342 31.90 3.98 18.42
C ALA A 342 32.65 4.43 19.70
N ASN A 343 33.91 4.84 19.59
CA ASN A 343 34.69 5.36 20.71
C ASN A 343 34.14 6.69 21.26
N SER A 344 33.66 7.58 20.39
CA SER A 344 33.03 8.84 20.78
C SER A 344 31.66 8.60 21.44
N VAL A 345 30.87 7.64 20.94
CA VAL A 345 29.60 7.20 21.54
C VAL A 345 29.80 6.63 22.96
N ARG A 346 30.89 5.88 23.20
CA ARG A 346 31.29 5.46 24.56
C ARG A 346 31.56 6.64 25.50
N GLY A 347 31.85 7.84 24.99
CA GLY A 347 31.91 9.08 25.77
C GLY A 347 30.53 9.53 26.25
N VAL A 348 29.58 9.66 25.33
CA VAL A 348 28.18 10.04 25.63
C VAL A 348 27.56 9.05 26.63
N GLN A 349 27.73 7.74 26.39
CA GLN A 349 27.16 6.70 27.26
C GLN A 349 27.68 6.79 28.70
N ARG A 350 28.99 6.97 28.91
CA ARG A 350 29.56 7.19 30.25
C ARG A 350 29.00 8.44 30.93
N ASN A 351 28.91 9.55 30.19
CA ASN A 351 28.41 10.82 30.75
C ASN A 351 26.90 10.78 31.09
N ALA A 352 26.13 9.94 30.38
CA ALA A 352 24.70 9.74 30.61
C ALA A 352 24.37 8.58 31.57
N GLY A 353 25.38 7.87 32.11
CA GLY A 353 25.17 6.69 32.96
C GLY A 353 24.64 5.44 32.24
N LEU A 354 24.75 5.40 30.91
CA LEU A 354 24.27 4.31 30.04
C LEU A 354 25.32 3.20 29.87
N PRO A 355 24.91 1.97 29.48
CA PRO A 355 25.84 0.90 29.12
C PRO A 355 26.83 1.32 28.03
N VAL A 356 28.13 1.14 28.30
CA VAL A 356 29.23 1.71 27.49
C VAL A 356 29.58 0.82 26.29
N THR A 357 28.58 0.52 25.46
CA THR A 357 28.70 -0.41 24.32
C THR A 357 29.49 0.17 23.15
N GLY A 358 29.35 1.48 22.87
CA GLY A 358 29.73 2.10 21.61
C GLY A 358 28.79 1.78 20.44
N VAL A 359 27.59 1.27 20.75
CA VAL A 359 26.45 1.08 19.83
C VAL A 359 25.39 2.12 20.19
N VAL A 360 24.81 2.81 19.20
CA VAL A 360 23.70 3.74 19.46
C VAL A 360 22.39 2.97 19.43
N ASP A 361 21.74 2.91 20.58
CA ASP A 361 20.33 2.54 20.78
C ASP A 361 19.48 3.81 21.02
N LEU A 362 18.17 3.65 21.26
CA LEU A 362 17.26 4.78 21.51
C LEU A 362 17.69 5.64 22.72
N ALA A 363 18.15 5.01 23.81
CA ALA A 363 18.58 5.73 25.02
C ALA A 363 19.85 6.56 24.74
N THR A 364 20.81 6.00 24.00
CA THR A 364 22.02 6.70 23.55
C THR A 364 21.68 7.83 22.58
N TRP A 365 20.73 7.62 21.66
CA TRP A 365 20.23 8.63 20.71
C TRP A 365 19.56 9.81 21.42
N GLN A 366 18.73 9.52 22.44
CA GLN A 366 18.13 10.54 23.32
C GLN A 366 19.20 11.28 24.16
N ALA A 367 20.23 10.58 24.65
CA ALA A 367 21.36 11.21 25.36
C ALA A 367 22.22 12.13 24.46
N MET A 368 22.19 11.94 23.13
CA MET A 368 22.75 12.87 22.15
C MET A 368 21.82 14.06 21.84
N GLY A 369 20.64 14.14 22.45
CA GLY A 369 19.67 15.23 22.28
C GLY A 369 18.73 15.05 21.08
N PHE A 370 18.72 13.89 20.42
CA PHE A 370 17.80 13.59 19.32
C PHE A 370 16.46 13.03 19.85
N SER A 371 15.37 13.23 19.12
CA SER A 371 14.04 12.76 19.54
C SER A 371 13.78 11.29 19.20
N GLU A 372 12.97 10.62 20.01
CA GLU A 372 12.39 9.30 19.71
C GLU A 372 11.57 9.31 18.41
N SER A 373 10.87 10.41 18.12
CA SER A 373 10.16 10.58 16.85
C SER A 373 11.09 10.59 15.64
N SER A 374 12.35 11.03 15.77
CA SER A 374 13.35 10.92 14.71
C SER A 374 13.95 9.52 14.61
N TRP A 375 14.11 8.81 15.74
CA TRP A 375 14.62 7.44 15.79
C TRP A 375 13.78 6.49 14.94
N TYR A 376 12.46 6.47 15.17
CA TYR A 376 11.53 5.65 14.39
C TYR A 376 11.11 6.30 13.06
N GLY A 377 11.03 7.64 13.01
CA GLY A 377 10.55 8.38 11.84
C GLY A 377 11.49 8.40 10.64
N ILE A 378 12.81 8.29 10.85
CA ILE A 378 13.79 8.14 9.75
C ILE A 378 13.61 6.76 9.10
N ASP A 379 13.50 5.71 9.92
CA ASP A 379 13.47 4.32 9.46
C ASP A 379 12.14 3.92 8.83
N SER A 380 11.03 4.44 9.36
CA SER A 380 9.68 4.15 8.85
C SER A 380 9.30 4.95 7.61
N TYR A 381 10.14 5.88 7.14
CA TYR A 381 9.82 6.71 5.99
C TYR A 381 9.79 5.91 4.68
N ILE A 382 8.61 5.87 4.11
CA ILE A 382 8.30 5.43 2.76
C ILE A 382 7.59 6.60 2.09
N ALA A 383 8.00 6.98 0.88
CA ALA A 383 7.36 8.04 0.13
C ALA A 383 5.83 7.79 0.03
N PRO A 384 4.99 8.81 0.25
CA PRO A 384 3.54 8.67 0.11
C PRO A 384 3.17 8.25 -1.31
N LEU A 385 2.34 7.21 -1.44
CA LEU A 385 1.84 6.73 -2.73
C LEU A 385 1.08 7.85 -3.45
N ARG A 386 1.50 8.17 -4.68
CA ARG A 386 0.91 9.25 -5.51
C ARG A 386 -0.01 8.71 -6.61
N THR A 387 -0.19 7.39 -6.67
CA THR A 387 -0.98 6.65 -7.67
C THR A 387 -2.09 5.82 -7.01
N SER A 388 -3.03 5.31 -7.80
CA SER A 388 -4.09 4.41 -7.32
C SER A 388 -4.51 3.41 -8.38
N ILE A 389 -5.52 2.59 -8.08
CA ILE A 389 -6.18 1.66 -9.01
C ILE A 389 -6.66 2.32 -10.34
N THR A 390 -6.78 3.66 -10.39
CA THR A 390 -7.11 4.44 -11.60
C THR A 390 -5.91 4.88 -12.44
N SER A 391 -4.68 4.77 -11.91
CA SER A 391 -3.48 5.30 -12.54
C SER A 391 -3.08 4.52 -13.80
N THR A 392 -2.68 5.25 -14.82
CA THR A 392 -2.05 4.74 -16.04
C THR A 392 -0.54 4.56 -15.83
N ARG A 393 0.12 3.81 -16.74
CA ARG A 393 1.59 3.72 -16.81
C ARG A 393 2.30 5.07 -16.72
N ALA A 394 1.74 6.10 -17.36
CA ALA A 394 2.31 7.45 -17.36
C ALA A 394 2.21 8.10 -15.97
N ASP A 395 1.08 7.93 -15.27
CA ASP A 395 0.89 8.45 -13.91
C ASP A 395 1.88 7.83 -12.92
N HIS A 396 2.22 6.53 -13.08
CA HIS A 396 3.28 5.89 -12.28
C HIS A 396 4.69 6.46 -12.58
N ILE A 397 5.01 6.72 -13.84
CA ILE A 397 6.29 7.34 -14.23
C ILE A 397 6.40 8.78 -13.71
N GLU A 398 5.34 9.59 -13.85
CA GLU A 398 5.34 10.96 -13.32
C GLU A 398 5.24 11.01 -11.80
N ALA A 399 4.59 10.04 -11.14
CA ALA A 399 4.65 9.89 -9.69
C ALA A 399 6.08 9.65 -9.19
N MET A 400 6.81 8.74 -9.85
CA MET A 400 8.22 8.47 -9.55
C MET A 400 9.08 9.72 -9.73
N ILE A 401 9.00 10.37 -10.89
CA ILE A 401 9.82 11.55 -11.20
C ILE A 401 9.43 12.74 -10.32
N SER A 402 8.14 12.94 -10.03
CA SER A 402 7.64 13.97 -9.12
C SER A 402 8.13 13.79 -7.68
N GLU A 403 8.45 12.57 -7.25
CA GLU A 403 9.04 12.32 -5.94
C GLU A 403 10.54 12.65 -5.95
N ALA A 404 11.27 12.20 -6.97
CA ALA A 404 12.69 12.51 -7.14
C ALA A 404 12.97 14.02 -7.09
N TYR A 405 12.13 14.83 -7.73
CA TYR A 405 12.25 16.30 -7.71
C TYR A 405 12.07 16.93 -6.32
N LYS A 406 11.44 16.27 -5.33
CA LYS A 406 11.38 16.82 -3.95
C LYS A 406 12.75 16.84 -3.27
N TYR A 407 13.67 16.00 -3.73
CA TYR A 407 15.03 15.93 -3.21
C TYR A 407 15.98 16.90 -3.92
N ILE A 408 15.54 17.70 -4.91
CA ILE A 408 16.45 18.56 -5.69
C ILE A 408 17.28 19.50 -4.78
N GLY A 409 18.60 19.51 -4.99
CA GLY A 409 19.56 20.25 -4.16
C GLY A 409 19.85 19.66 -2.77
N LYS A 410 19.25 18.52 -2.39
CA LYS A 410 19.58 17.81 -1.15
C LYS A 410 20.91 17.06 -1.29
N PRO A 411 21.69 16.92 -0.20
CA PRO A 411 23.03 16.33 -0.29
C PRO A 411 22.98 14.84 -0.64
N TRP A 412 24.03 14.35 -1.28
CA TRP A 412 24.33 12.92 -1.34
C TRP A 412 24.70 12.41 0.06
N ILE A 413 24.11 11.30 0.50
CA ILE A 413 24.41 10.65 1.78
C ILE A 413 24.47 9.14 1.53
N SER A 414 25.59 8.51 1.88
CA SER A 414 25.78 7.05 1.70
C SER A 414 24.77 6.24 2.54
N GLY A 415 24.21 5.18 1.97
CA GLY A 415 23.24 4.29 2.61
C GLY A 415 21.90 4.94 2.99
N ALA A 416 21.51 6.03 2.33
CA ALA A 416 20.37 6.86 2.73
C ALA A 416 19.19 6.75 1.77
N SER A 417 18.08 6.23 2.29
CA SER A 417 16.77 6.18 1.64
C SER A 417 15.68 6.54 2.66
N SER A 418 15.36 7.82 2.79
CA SER A 418 14.35 8.35 3.71
C SER A 418 13.89 9.75 3.24
N SER A 419 13.14 10.47 4.09
CA SER A 419 12.43 11.72 3.78
C SER A 419 13.22 12.78 2.99
N PRO A 420 12.57 13.53 2.06
CA PRO A 420 13.13 14.73 1.41
C PRO A 420 13.58 15.83 2.36
N ASN A 421 13.30 15.75 3.66
CA ASN A 421 13.90 16.62 4.67
C ASN A 421 15.43 16.46 4.74
N TYR A 422 15.94 15.26 4.48
CA TYR A 422 17.36 14.89 4.51
C TYR A 422 17.96 14.83 3.09
N GLY A 423 19.02 14.02 2.92
CA GLY A 423 19.61 13.64 1.64
C GLY A 423 19.51 12.13 1.40
N VAL A 424 19.94 11.67 0.23
CA VAL A 424 19.83 10.27 -0.24
C VAL A 424 21.04 9.88 -1.11
N ASP A 425 21.36 8.58 -1.23
CA ASP A 425 22.28 8.10 -2.27
C ASP A 425 21.56 7.88 -3.63
N CYS A 426 22.31 7.44 -4.65
CA CYS A 426 21.78 7.26 -6.01
C CYS A 426 20.62 6.25 -6.06
N SER A 427 20.81 5.11 -5.41
CA SER A 427 19.81 4.06 -5.27
C SER A 427 18.72 4.46 -4.28
N GLY A 428 19.01 5.21 -3.21
CA GLY A 428 18.03 5.67 -2.24
C GLY A 428 17.01 6.66 -2.82
N LEU A 429 17.47 7.54 -3.72
CA LEU A 429 16.60 8.38 -4.54
C LEU A 429 15.64 7.53 -5.39
N VAL A 430 16.18 6.49 -6.06
CA VAL A 430 15.38 5.56 -6.86
C VAL A 430 14.37 4.81 -5.99
N THR A 431 14.79 4.23 -4.85
CA THR A 431 13.93 3.51 -3.91
C THR A 431 12.73 4.36 -3.45
N GLN A 432 12.98 5.59 -2.98
CA GLN A 432 11.90 6.49 -2.54
C GLN A 432 11.00 6.93 -3.70
N SER A 433 11.57 7.14 -4.89
CA SER A 433 10.80 7.48 -6.09
C SER A 433 9.89 6.31 -6.53
N LEU A 434 10.40 5.09 -6.48
CA LEU A 434 9.64 3.87 -6.78
C LEU A 434 8.48 3.68 -5.81
N TYR A 435 8.68 3.91 -4.51
CA TYR A 435 7.60 3.85 -3.52
C TYR A 435 6.45 4.82 -3.81
N ALA A 436 6.74 6.05 -4.22
CA ALA A 436 5.71 7.03 -4.61
C ALA A 436 4.90 6.59 -5.85
N SER A 437 5.50 5.79 -6.73
CA SER A 437 4.85 5.18 -7.90
C SER A 437 4.18 3.82 -7.64
N GLY A 438 4.22 3.31 -6.40
CA GLY A 438 3.64 2.01 -6.06
C GLY A 438 4.50 0.81 -6.43
N ILE A 439 5.81 0.98 -6.63
CA ILE A 439 6.76 -0.13 -6.79
C ILE A 439 7.45 -0.38 -5.45
N ASP A 440 7.34 -1.59 -4.90
CA ASP A 440 8.21 -2.05 -3.81
C ASP A 440 9.42 -2.78 -4.42
N SER A 441 10.59 -2.16 -4.30
CA SER A 441 11.87 -2.68 -4.82
C SER A 441 12.55 -3.73 -3.94
N SER A 442 11.91 -4.18 -2.86
CA SER A 442 12.40 -5.27 -1.98
C SER A 442 13.03 -6.42 -2.79
N PRO A 443 14.29 -6.83 -2.51
CA PRO A 443 15.03 -6.60 -1.26
C PRO A 443 15.70 -5.23 -1.10
N VAL A 444 15.66 -4.33 -2.09
CA VAL A 444 16.17 -2.96 -1.93
C VAL A 444 15.12 -2.11 -1.21
N THR A 445 15.36 -1.78 0.07
CA THR A 445 14.38 -1.07 0.95
C THR A 445 15.03 0.04 1.76
N SER A 446 14.23 1.00 2.27
CA SER A 446 14.71 2.10 3.14
C SER A 446 15.61 1.65 4.30
N ILE A 447 15.27 0.53 4.94
CA ILE A 447 15.95 0.04 6.15
C ILE A 447 17.16 -0.82 5.77
N GLN A 448 17.04 -1.64 4.71
CA GLN A 448 18.14 -2.44 4.16
C GLN A 448 19.26 -1.54 3.62
N HIS A 449 18.93 -0.40 3.02
CA HIS A 449 19.87 0.59 2.48
C HIS A 449 20.95 1.05 3.46
N ALA A 450 20.61 1.13 4.74
CA ALA A 450 21.50 1.60 5.80
C ALA A 450 22.25 0.48 6.54
N GLN A 451 21.97 -0.80 6.24
CA GLN A 451 22.69 -1.91 6.87
C GLN A 451 24.05 -2.14 6.18
N PRO A 452 25.06 -2.71 6.88
CA PRO A 452 26.40 -2.91 6.30
C PRO A 452 26.38 -3.75 5.01
N GLY A 453 27.15 -3.35 4.00
CA GLY A 453 27.30 -4.06 2.72
C GLY A 453 26.25 -3.71 1.66
N ASN A 454 25.43 -2.69 1.88
CA ASN A 454 24.34 -2.27 0.97
C ASN A 454 24.59 -0.88 0.35
N GLU A 455 25.81 -0.35 0.51
CA GLU A 455 26.25 0.98 0.03
C GLU A 455 26.15 1.09 -1.50
N TRP A 456 26.26 -0.05 -2.19
CA TRP A 456 26.18 -0.18 -3.64
C TRP A 456 24.88 -0.83 -4.12
N ASN A 457 23.73 -0.47 -3.51
CA ASN A 457 22.40 -0.96 -3.88
C ASN A 457 22.03 -0.80 -5.37
N CYS A 458 22.71 0.09 -6.12
CA CYS A 458 22.66 0.14 -7.58
C CYS A 458 23.08 -1.17 -8.28
N GLN A 459 23.97 -1.98 -7.67
CA GLN A 459 24.34 -3.33 -8.12
C GLN A 459 23.18 -4.31 -7.97
N LEU A 460 22.41 -4.23 -6.87
CA LEU A 460 21.23 -5.08 -6.67
C LEU A 460 20.17 -4.78 -7.73
N TYR A 461 19.86 -3.50 -7.98
CA TYR A 461 18.98 -3.08 -9.09
C TYR A 461 19.51 -3.53 -10.47
N TRP A 462 20.83 -3.50 -10.69
CA TRP A 462 21.41 -4.01 -11.94
C TRP A 462 21.22 -5.53 -12.09
N SER A 463 21.33 -6.29 -11.01
CA SER A 463 21.13 -7.75 -10.99
C SER A 463 19.65 -8.19 -11.02
N ASP A 464 18.72 -7.35 -10.57
CA ASP A 464 17.31 -7.69 -10.42
C ASP A 464 16.63 -7.99 -11.77
N SER A 465 16.24 -9.25 -11.99
CA SER A 465 15.61 -9.70 -13.23
C SER A 465 14.17 -9.19 -13.43
N ARG A 466 13.53 -8.65 -12.37
CA ARG A 466 12.14 -8.16 -12.39
C ARG A 466 12.01 -6.74 -12.95
N ILE A 467 13.14 -6.07 -13.21
CA ILE A 467 13.21 -4.84 -14.00
C ILE A 467 14.06 -5.14 -15.24
N HIS A 468 13.48 -4.96 -16.43
CA HIS A 468 13.99 -5.60 -17.64
C HIS A 468 14.97 -4.71 -18.40
N GLN A 469 16.06 -5.28 -18.89
CA GLN A 469 17.06 -4.54 -19.66
C GLN A 469 16.46 -4.05 -20.99
N VAL A 470 16.74 -2.79 -21.34
CA VAL A 470 16.30 -2.13 -22.57
C VAL A 470 17.51 -1.95 -23.49
N ASN A 471 17.31 -2.12 -24.80
CA ASN A 471 18.30 -1.65 -25.78
C ASN A 471 18.51 -0.14 -25.59
N TYR A 472 19.76 0.32 -25.53
CA TYR A 472 20.10 1.73 -25.27
C TYR A 472 19.39 2.72 -26.21
N GLY A 473 19.13 2.35 -27.47
CA GLY A 473 18.37 3.18 -28.41
C GLY A 473 16.89 3.34 -28.08
N ASN A 474 16.30 2.38 -27.35
CA ASN A 474 14.87 2.31 -27.01
C ASN A 474 14.56 2.82 -25.59
N ARG A 475 15.52 3.51 -24.97
CA ARG A 475 15.40 4.11 -23.62
C ARG A 475 14.34 5.21 -23.60
N GLN A 476 13.58 5.27 -22.51
CA GLN A 476 12.43 6.17 -22.32
C GLN A 476 12.54 6.95 -21.01
N ARG A 477 11.76 8.03 -20.90
CA ARG A 477 11.47 8.69 -19.63
C ARG A 477 10.91 7.67 -18.63
N GLY A 478 11.46 7.64 -17.42
CA GLY A 478 11.11 6.67 -16.39
C GLY A 478 11.88 5.34 -16.44
N ASP A 479 12.78 5.12 -17.41
CA ASP A 479 13.75 4.04 -17.32
C ASP A 479 14.91 4.41 -16.36
N LEU A 480 15.51 3.41 -15.74
CA LEU A 480 16.70 3.56 -14.91
C LEU A 480 17.96 3.37 -15.77
N ILE A 481 18.93 4.26 -15.66
CA ILE A 481 20.23 4.20 -16.36
C ILE A 481 21.37 3.94 -15.38
N PHE A 482 22.31 3.08 -15.77
CA PHE A 482 23.34 2.52 -14.89
C PHE A 482 24.75 2.80 -15.40
N PHE A 483 25.68 3.06 -14.48
CA PHE A 483 27.07 3.40 -14.77
C PHE A 483 28.05 2.48 -14.05
N SER A 484 29.21 2.24 -14.66
CA SER A 484 30.35 1.55 -14.04
C SER A 484 31.50 2.50 -13.70
N ASN A 485 32.20 2.16 -12.62
CA ASN A 485 33.43 2.80 -12.19
C ASN A 485 34.54 2.54 -13.24
N PRO A 486 35.16 3.57 -13.83
CA PRO A 486 36.21 3.41 -14.85
C PRO A 486 37.41 2.58 -14.41
N ALA A 487 37.71 2.51 -13.11
CA ALA A 487 38.91 1.86 -12.59
C ALA A 487 38.78 0.33 -12.46
N ASN A 488 37.56 -0.22 -12.35
CA ASN A 488 37.34 -1.65 -12.11
C ASN A 488 36.11 -2.27 -12.82
N GLY A 489 35.28 -1.47 -13.51
CA GLY A 489 34.12 -1.95 -14.25
C GLY A 489 32.88 -2.30 -13.41
N SER A 490 32.95 -2.25 -12.08
CA SER A 490 31.79 -2.51 -11.21
C SER A 490 30.72 -1.44 -11.36
N ILE A 491 29.43 -1.81 -11.32
CA ILE A 491 28.32 -0.85 -11.22
C ILE A 491 28.48 -0.07 -9.91
N TRP A 492 28.40 1.25 -10.00
CA TRP A 492 28.60 2.15 -8.86
C TRP A 492 27.59 3.30 -8.78
N HIS A 493 26.78 3.51 -9.82
CA HIS A 493 25.83 4.62 -9.87
C HIS A 493 24.62 4.34 -10.77
N MET A 494 23.52 5.03 -10.48
CA MET A 494 22.28 5.00 -11.27
C MET A 494 21.51 6.33 -11.22
N GLY A 495 20.66 6.56 -12.22
CA GLY A 495 19.73 7.69 -12.28
C GLY A 495 18.42 7.34 -12.98
N ILE A 496 17.42 8.22 -12.86
CA ILE A 496 16.10 8.10 -13.50
C ILE A 496 16.08 8.98 -14.76
N LEU A 497 15.90 8.37 -15.94
CA LEU A 497 15.84 9.10 -17.20
C LEU A 497 14.63 10.04 -17.26
N LEU A 498 14.87 11.30 -17.61
CA LEU A 498 13.83 12.32 -17.81
C LEU A 498 13.48 12.46 -19.30
N ASP A 499 14.46 12.26 -20.17
CA ASP A 499 14.37 12.23 -21.62
C ASP A 499 15.48 11.29 -22.17
N ALA A 500 15.80 11.36 -23.47
CA ALA A 500 16.83 10.51 -24.07
C ALA A 500 18.27 10.81 -23.57
N ASN A 501 18.56 12.02 -23.11
CA ASN A 501 19.91 12.52 -22.84
C ASN A 501 20.09 13.13 -21.44
N THR A 502 19.01 13.32 -20.67
CA THR A 502 19.07 13.81 -19.27
C THR A 502 18.42 12.85 -18.26
N MET A 503 18.88 12.93 -17.01
CA MET A 503 18.38 12.15 -15.88
C MET A 503 18.35 12.99 -14.60
N ILE A 504 17.49 12.61 -13.66
CA ILE A 504 17.57 13.03 -12.25
C ILE A 504 18.24 11.94 -11.42
N GLU A 505 19.12 12.36 -10.51
CA GLU A 505 20.06 11.48 -9.81
C GLU A 505 20.42 12.03 -8.43
N SER A 506 20.96 11.19 -7.54
CA SER A 506 21.82 11.65 -6.45
C SER A 506 23.27 11.31 -6.79
N TRP A 507 24.05 12.32 -7.13
CA TRP A 507 25.50 12.24 -7.40
C TRP A 507 26.22 13.08 -6.32
N PRO A 508 27.54 12.94 -6.08
CA PRO A 508 28.21 13.70 -5.04
C PRO A 508 27.89 15.20 -5.05
N PHE A 509 27.91 15.76 -3.84
CA PHE A 509 27.41 17.09 -3.48
C PHE A 509 25.88 17.24 -3.47
N ALA A 510 25.12 16.79 -4.48
CA ALA A 510 23.67 17.02 -4.53
C ALA A 510 22.85 16.04 -5.41
N VAL A 511 21.56 15.95 -5.09
CA VAL A 511 20.52 15.52 -6.03
C VAL A 511 20.27 16.61 -7.06
N GLN A 512 20.33 16.25 -8.33
CA GLN A 512 20.43 17.21 -9.44
C GLN A 512 19.95 16.60 -10.77
N VAL A 513 19.74 17.46 -11.76
CA VAL A 513 19.39 17.07 -13.13
C VAL A 513 20.57 17.33 -14.04
N HIS A 514 21.02 16.29 -14.75
CA HIS A 514 22.23 16.34 -15.57
C HIS A 514 22.08 15.54 -16.86
N SER A 515 22.96 15.83 -17.83
CA SER A 515 23.11 14.95 -18.98
C SER A 515 23.78 13.63 -18.59
N ILE A 516 23.25 12.52 -19.13
CA ILE A 516 23.79 11.17 -18.92
C ILE A 516 25.25 11.00 -19.39
N TYR A 517 25.76 11.93 -20.20
CA TYR A 517 27.13 11.94 -20.72
C TYR A 517 28.14 12.70 -19.85
N SER A 518 27.71 13.30 -18.72
CA SER A 518 28.65 13.92 -17.77
C SER A 518 29.39 12.87 -16.91
N GLY A 519 30.59 13.21 -16.42
CA GLY A 519 31.62 12.24 -16.01
C GLY A 519 31.31 11.39 -14.77
N ARG A 520 30.66 10.24 -14.97
CA ARG A 520 30.36 9.21 -13.94
C ARG A 520 30.91 7.83 -14.30
N GLY A 521 31.86 7.81 -15.23
CA GLY A 521 32.27 6.59 -15.93
C GLY A 521 31.28 6.16 -17.00
N ASN A 522 31.35 4.87 -17.36
CA ASN A 522 30.74 4.36 -18.59
C ASN A 522 29.28 3.97 -18.35
N ILE A 523 28.38 4.33 -19.27
CA ILE A 523 27.01 3.80 -19.28
C ILE A 523 27.09 2.30 -19.60
N VAL A 524 26.57 1.46 -18.69
CA VAL A 524 26.55 -0.01 -18.88
C VAL A 524 25.22 -0.48 -19.46
N GLY A 525 24.13 0.22 -19.16
CA GLY A 525 22.83 -0.09 -19.74
C GLY A 525 21.69 0.70 -19.13
N VAL A 526 20.49 0.33 -19.60
CA VAL A 526 19.21 0.90 -19.19
C VAL A 526 18.28 -0.24 -18.81
N LYS A 527 17.49 -0.09 -17.74
CA LYS A 527 16.50 -1.07 -17.29
C LYS A 527 15.16 -0.39 -17.02
N ARG A 528 14.07 -1.02 -17.47
CA ARG A 528 12.70 -0.53 -17.37
C ARG A 528 12.00 -1.11 -16.15
N VAL A 529 11.21 -0.28 -15.46
CA VAL A 529 10.42 -0.68 -14.29
C VAL A 529 8.93 -0.80 -14.62
N PHE A 530 8.43 -0.04 -15.60
CA PHE A 530 7.05 -0.06 -16.07
C PHE A 530 7.04 -0.55 -17.51
N ALA A 531 6.49 -1.74 -17.78
CA ALA A 531 6.52 -2.40 -19.09
C ALA A 531 6.11 -1.49 -20.26
#